data_AF-A0A0D8BPU5-F1
#
_entry.id   AF-A0A0D8BPU5-F1
#
_cell.length_a   1.000
_cell.length_b   1.000
_cell.length_c   1.000
_cell.angle_alpha   90.00
_cell.angle_beta   90.00
_cell.angle_gamma   90.00
#
_symmetry.space_group_name_H-M   'P 1'
#
loop_
_entity.id
_entity.type
_entity.pdbx_description
1 polymer ?
#
loop_
_entity_poly.entity_id
_entity_poly.type
_entity_poly.pdbx_seq_one_letter_code
_entity_poly.pdbx_strand_id
1 'polypeptide(L)' 'MNQFAAKIHAPDYPPRDRHPAIFQLFDRLKPGEVMELVNDHDPRPLHYQFMMERPDQFTWEYLEEGPDVWRVAIGKK' A
#
# COMPACT_ATOMS: atom_id res chain seq x y z
N MET A 1 13.69 -2.56 -13.59
CA MET A 1 12.31 -2.85 -13.13
C MET A 1 12.42 -3.20 -11.66
N ASN A 2 12.02 -2.31 -10.75
CA ASN A 2 12.00 -2.67 -9.33
C ASN A 2 10.96 -3.77 -9.15
N GLN A 3 11.42 -4.95 -8.74
CA GLN A 3 10.54 -6.08 -8.46
C GLN A 3 9.84 -5.81 -7.12
N PHE A 4 8.51 -5.74 -7.13
CA PHE A 4 7.75 -5.69 -5.88
C PHE A 4 7.85 -7.03 -5.17
N ALA A 5 8.20 -7.00 -3.88
CA ALA A 5 8.25 -8.18 -3.03
C ALA A 5 6.84 -8.75 -2.75
N ALA A 6 5.82 -7.89 -2.79
CA ALA A 6 4.43 -8.26 -2.65
C ALA A 6 3.50 -7.34 -3.46
N LYS A 7 2.29 -7.82 -3.74
CA LYS A 7 1.25 -7.04 -4.41
C LYS A 7 -0.10 -7.32 -3.77
N ILE A 8 -0.95 -6.31 -3.69
CA ILE A 8 -2.33 -6.44 -3.19
C ILE A 8 -3.28 -5.61 -4.03
N HIS A 9 -4.40 -6.22 -4.40
CA HIS A 9 -5.52 -5.56 -5.06
C HIS A 9 -6.63 -5.34 -4.03
N ALA A 10 -6.78 -4.10 -3.56
CA ALA A 10 -7.67 -3.74 -2.47
C ALA A 10 -9.16 -4.12 -2.70
N PRO A 11 -9.72 -4.01 -3.92
CA PRO A 11 -11.10 -4.43 -4.21
C PRO A 11 -11.39 -5.92 -4.00
N ASP A 12 -10.36 -6.79 -3.97
CA ASP A 12 -10.54 -8.23 -3.72
C ASP A 12 -10.89 -8.54 -2.26
N TYR A 13 -10.76 -7.54 -1.37
CA TYR A 13 -11.00 -7.68 0.06
C TYR A 13 -12.29 -6.94 0.46
N PRO A 14 -13.11 -7.54 1.35
CA PRO A 14 -14.23 -6.84 1.96
C PRO A 14 -13.79 -5.52 2.61
N PRO A 15 -14.62 -4.46 2.64
CA PRO A 15 -14.24 -3.15 3.18
C PRO A 15 -13.65 -3.20 4.59
N ARG A 16 -14.13 -4.11 5.43
CA ARG A 16 -13.66 -4.28 6.82
C ARG A 16 -12.27 -4.93 6.91
N ASP A 17 -11.90 -5.72 5.91
CA ASP A 17 -10.67 -6.53 5.91
C ASP A 17 -9.56 -5.90 5.05
N ARG A 18 -9.91 -4.96 4.17
CA ARG A 18 -8.98 -4.29 3.25
C ARG A 18 -7.78 -3.65 3.96
N HIS A 19 -8.02 -2.75 4.91
CA HIS A 19 -6.93 -2.09 5.63
C HIS A 19 -6.11 -3.09 6.46
N PRO A 20 -6.71 -3.98 7.28
CA PRO A 20 -5.97 -5.04 7.97
C PRO A 20 -5.09 -5.88 7.05
N ALA A 21 -5.58 -6.30 5.89
CA ALA A 21 -4.80 -7.10 4.94
C ALA A 21 -3.60 -6.33 4.38
N ILE A 22 -3.76 -5.04 4.05
CA ILE A 22 -2.68 -4.19 3.55
C ILE A 22 -1.60 -4.00 4.63
N PHE A 23 -1.99 -3.67 5.86
CA PHE A 23 -1.04 -3.52 6.96
C PHE A 23 -0.31 -4.82 7.30
N GLN A 24 -1.04 -5.94 7.35
CA GLN A 24 -0.41 -7.25 7.56
C GLN A 24 0.59 -7.61 6.46
N LEU A 25 0.30 -7.24 5.20
CA LEU A 25 1.22 -7.48 4.11
C LEU A 25 2.46 -6.59 4.21
N PHE A 26 2.28 -5.31 4.50
CA PHE A 26 3.37 -4.37 4.74
C PHE A 26 4.28 -4.81 5.90
N ASP A 27 3.69 -5.23 7.02
CA ASP A 27 4.44 -5.63 8.20
C ASP A 27 5.32 -6.86 7.95
N ARG A 28 4.97 -7.73 7.00
CA ARG A 28 5.75 -8.89 6.57
C ARG A 28 6.93 -8.55 5.66
N LEU A 29 6.97 -7.36 5.09
CA LEU A 29 8.11 -6.92 4.28
C LEU A 29 9.38 -6.86 5.13
N LYS A 30 10.52 -7.13 4.51
CA LYS A 30 11.84 -6.80 5.08
C LYS A 30 12.16 -5.32 4.84
N PRO A 31 13.00 -4.71 5.68
CA PRO A 31 13.55 -3.38 5.39
C PRO A 31 14.16 -3.32 3.99
N GLY A 32 13.82 -2.28 3.22
CA GLY A 32 14.20 -2.09 1.82
C GLY A 32 13.28 -2.77 0.79
N GLU A 33 12.36 -3.65 1.20
CA GLU A 33 11.38 -4.24 0.28
C GLU A 33 10.20 -3.30 0.04
N VAL A 34 9.58 -3.45 -1.14
CA VAL A 34 8.47 -2.62 -1.61
C VAL A 34 7.31 -3.51 -2.02
N MET A 35 6.10 -3.15 -1.60
CA MET A 35 4.86 -3.73 -2.10
C MET A 35 4.11 -2.78 -3.02
N GLU A 36 3.32 -3.34 -3.92
CA GLU A 36 2.37 -2.60 -4.76
C GLU A 36 0.96 -2.73 -4.18
N LEU A 37 0.30 -1.60 -3.97
CA LEU A 37 -1.13 -1.48 -3.70
C LEU A 37 -1.84 -1.01 -4.96
N VAL A 38 -2.87 -1.74 -5.38
CA VAL A 38 -3.79 -1.35 -6.45
C VAL A 38 -5.17 -1.12 -5.86
N ASN A 39 -5.80 0.01 -6.16
CA ASN A 39 -7.13 0.38 -5.64
C ASN A 39 -8.00 1.00 -6.74
N ASP A 40 -9.32 0.92 -6.55
CA ASP A 40 -10.35 1.49 -7.44
C ASP A 40 -10.63 2.99 -7.17
N HIS A 41 -9.99 3.56 -6.15
CA HIS A 41 -10.07 4.96 -5.78
C HIS A 41 -8.78 5.43 -5.10
N ASP A 42 -8.67 6.72 -4.92
CA ASP A 42 -7.54 7.37 -4.26
C ASP A 42 -7.34 6.86 -2.81
N PRO A 43 -6.19 6.21 -2.51
CA PRO A 43 -5.87 5.68 -1.18
C PRO A 43 -5.38 6.74 -0.16
N ARG A 44 -5.60 8.04 -0.39
CA ARG A 44 -5.29 9.12 0.58
C ARG A 44 -5.66 8.79 2.03
N PRO A 45 -6.87 8.31 2.37
CA PRO A 45 -7.23 7.97 3.75
C PRO A 45 -6.30 6.91 4.36
N LEU A 46 -5.91 5.91 3.57
CA LEU A 46 -4.99 4.86 3.98
C LEU A 46 -3.57 5.43 4.19
N HIS A 47 -3.12 6.36 3.34
CA HIS A 47 -1.84 7.05 3.52
C HIS A 47 -1.77 7.77 4.87
N TYR A 48 -2.83 8.50 5.25
CA TYR A 48 -2.91 9.13 6.57
C TYR A 48 -2.83 8.11 7.71
N GLN A 49 -3.51 6.96 7.57
CA GLN A 49 -3.44 5.90 8.58
C GLN A 49 -2.02 5.33 8.71
N PHE A 50 -1.30 5.14 7.60
CA PHE A 50 0.11 4.74 7.62
C PHE A 50 1.00 5.75 8.35
N MET A 51 0.81 7.06 8.10
CA MET A 51 1.56 8.10 8.82
C MET A 51 1.32 8.07 10.34
N MET A 52 0.12 7.71 10.77
CA MET A 52 -0.21 7.61 12.20
C MET A 52 0.29 6.31 12.84
N GLU A 53 0.15 5.18 12.15
CA GLU A 53 0.42 3.85 12.72
C GLU A 53 1.84 3.33 12.48
N ARG A 54 2.52 3.82 11.44
CA ARG A 54 3.88 3.44 11.05
C ARG A 54 4.74 4.70 10.81
N PRO A 55 4.79 5.65 11.76
CA PRO A 55 5.56 6.89 11.58
C PRO A 55 7.02 6.54 11.29
N ASP A 56 7.59 7.19 10.28
CA ASP A 56 8.98 7.03 9.83
C ASP A 56 9.42 5.61 9.43
N GLN A 57 8.48 4.67 9.23
CA GLN A 57 8.79 3.28 8.88
C GLN A 57 8.53 2.93 7.40
N PHE A 58 7.95 3.84 6.62
CA PHE A 58 7.57 3.57 5.24
C PHE A 58 7.91 4.70 4.28
N THR A 59 7.89 4.39 2.99
CA THR A 59 7.83 5.32 1.86
C THR A 59 6.50 5.13 1.12
N TRP A 60 6.05 6.19 0.45
CA TRP A 60 4.81 6.20 -0.31
C TRP A 60 5.02 6.91 -1.64
N GLU A 61 4.80 6.21 -2.74
CA GLU A 61 4.98 6.74 -4.09
C GLU A 61 3.79 6.34 -4.96
N TYR A 62 3.15 7.31 -5.60
CA TYR A 62 2.14 7.03 -6.60
C TYR A 62 2.81 6.57 -7.89
N LEU A 63 2.38 5.42 -8.39
CA LEU A 63 2.77 4.88 -9.69
C LEU A 63 1.73 5.23 -10.76
N GLU A 64 0.47 5.40 -10.35
CA GLU A 64 -0.67 5.75 -11.20
C GLU A 64 -1.75 6.44 -10.36
N GLU A 65 -2.28 7.56 -10.86
CA GLU A 65 -3.21 8.44 -10.16
C GLU A 65 -4.56 8.56 -10.89
N GLY A 66 -5.24 7.43 -11.11
CA GLY A 66 -6.62 7.40 -11.61
C GLY A 66 -6.84 7.96 -13.03
N PRO A 67 -8.11 8.13 -13.44
CA PRO A 67 -9.33 7.87 -12.67
C PRO A 67 -9.70 6.39 -12.58
N ASP A 68 -9.19 5.56 -13.49
CA ASP A 68 -9.62 4.15 -13.61
C ASP A 68 -8.92 3.24 -12.59
N VAL A 69 -7.64 3.49 -12.31
CA VAL A 69 -6.82 2.68 -11.40
C VAL A 69 -5.89 3.58 -10.58
N TRP A 70 -5.74 3.27 -9.30
CA TRP A 70 -4.78 3.91 -8.42
C TRP A 70 -3.73 2.90 -8.00
N ARG A 71 -2.45 3.20 -8.25
CA ARG A 71 -1.33 2.32 -7.91
C ARG A 71 -0.34 3.05 -7.04
N VAL A 72 0.06 2.42 -5.95
CA VAL A 72 1.00 2.97 -4.98
C VAL A 72 2.09 1.95 -4.68
N ALA A 73 3.34 2.38 -4.74
CA ALA A 73 4.46 1.68 -4.16
C ALA A 73 4.61 2.08 -2.68
N ILE A 74 4.54 1.09 -1.80
CA ILE A 74 4.74 1.26 -0.36
C ILE A 74 6.01 0.51 0.03
N GLY A 75 7.08 1.24 0.35
CA GLY A 75 8.36 0.67 0.75
C GLY A 75 8.49 0.62 2.26
N LYS A 76 9.12 -0.43 2.80
CA LYS A 76 9.49 -0.50 4.21
C LYS A 76 10.92 0.02 4.40
N LYS A 77 11.11 0.95 5.33
CA LYS A 77 12.43 1.49 5.68
C LYS A 77 13.23 0.51 6.54
#